data_AF-A0A7X8BRQ9-F1
#
_entry.id   AF-A0A7X8BRQ9-F1
#
_cell.length_a   1.000
_cell.length_b   1.000
_cell.length_c   1.000
_cell.angle_alpha   90.00
_cell.angle_beta   90.00
_cell.angle_gamma   90.00
#
_symmetry.space_group_name_H-M   'P 1'
#
loop_
_entity.id
_entity.type
_entity.pdbx_description
1 polymer ?
#
loop_
_entity_poly.entity_id
_entity_poly.type
_entity_poly.pdbx_seq_one_letter_code
_entity_poly.pdbx_strand_id
1 'polypeptide(L)'
;MSRTGLKISISTLFFFITTFILAILLLVSNRSNDKERGYDSSSVMNRITYMQELALVRYNYTGVISYRDYRKFFNINVPLTDKYFLIKYNGYIKAGVDFSRIKVNVISPTDVHVSIPKPKILDTVVNENSIEVFNESENAFNPIKITDYKEALVREKEVMIRDATDQGIYEQATDQAKLTLTS
;
A
#
# COMPACT_ATOMS: atom_id res chain seq x y z
N MET A 1 14.59 30.53 -64.00
CA MET A 1 14.26 30.02 -62.64
C MET A 1 14.25 28.51 -62.67
N SER A 2 15.36 27.88 -62.30
CA SER A 2 15.48 26.41 -62.22
C SER A 2 14.87 25.94 -60.91
N ARG A 3 13.79 25.14 -60.99
CA ARG A 3 13.25 24.41 -59.83
C ARG A 3 14.12 23.16 -59.64
N THR A 4 15.05 23.23 -58.70
CA THR A 4 15.80 22.08 -58.19
C THR A 4 14.82 21.08 -57.56
N GLY A 5 14.49 20.03 -58.30
CA GLY A 5 13.68 18.92 -57.80
C GLY A 5 14.43 18.19 -56.69
N LEU A 6 13.88 18.21 -55.49
CA LEU A 6 14.42 17.51 -54.33
C LEU A 6 14.39 15.99 -54.62
N LYS A 7 15.55 15.35 -54.83
CA LYS A 7 15.65 13.89 -54.98
C LYS A 7 15.56 13.25 -53.59
N ILE A 8 14.38 12.73 -53.25
CA ILE A 8 14.13 12.02 -51.99
C ILE A 8 14.63 10.58 -52.15
N SER A 9 15.47 10.10 -51.22
CA SER A 9 15.96 8.71 -51.23
C SER A 9 14.94 7.76 -50.60
N ILE A 10 15.01 6.48 -50.94
CA ILE A 10 14.13 5.45 -50.37
C ILE A 10 14.28 5.37 -48.84
N SER A 11 15.48 5.58 -48.31
CA SER A 11 15.73 5.58 -46.86
C SER A 11 15.08 6.77 -46.14
N THR A 12 15.07 7.97 -46.74
CA THR A 12 14.36 9.11 -46.15
C THR A 12 12.85 8.88 -46.18
N LEU A 13 12.32 8.30 -47.26
CA LEU A 13 10.91 7.93 -47.34
C LEU A 13 10.51 6.92 -46.25
N PHE A 14 11.33 5.88 -46.03
CA PHE A 14 11.10 4.89 -44.97
C PHE A 14 11.09 5.54 -43.58
N PHE A 15 12.05 6.42 -43.29
CA PHE A 15 12.13 7.11 -42.01
C PHE A 15 10.92 8.03 -41.75
N PHE A 16 10.43 8.73 -42.78
CA PHE A 16 9.20 9.53 -42.68
C PHE A 16 7.97 8.65 -42.43
N ILE A 17 7.86 7.50 -43.10
CA ILE A 17 6.77 6.55 -42.89
C ILE A 17 6.79 6.00 -41.46
N THR A 18 7.93 5.57 -40.94
CA THR A 18 8.02 5.05 -39.56
C THR A 18 7.71 6.12 -38.53
N THR A 19 8.18 7.34 -38.74
CA THR A 19 7.91 8.48 -37.84
C THR A 19 6.44 8.88 -37.89
N PHE A 20 5.81 8.84 -39.07
CA PHE A 20 4.39 9.13 -39.24
C PHE A 20 3.52 8.05 -38.61
N ILE A 21 3.87 6.78 -38.77
CA ILE A 21 3.21 5.65 -38.09
C ILE A 21 3.34 5.79 -36.57
N LEU A 22 4.52 6.14 -36.06
CA LEU A 22 4.75 6.35 -34.63
C LEU A 22 3.97 7.56 -34.10
N ALA A 23 3.91 8.66 -34.86
CA ALA A 23 3.12 9.84 -34.53
C ALA A 23 1.62 9.53 -34.48
N ILE A 24 1.10 8.74 -35.43
CA ILE A 24 -0.29 8.26 -35.43
C ILE A 24 -0.54 7.33 -34.24
N LEU A 25 0.34 6.38 -33.96
CA LEU A 25 0.25 5.49 -32.80
C LEU A 25 0.20 6.28 -31.48
N LEU A 26 1.04 7.31 -31.34
CA LEU A 26 1.03 8.21 -30.19
C LEU A 26 -0.27 9.03 -30.13
N LEU A 27 -0.78 9.55 -31.25
CA LEU A 27 -2.03 10.32 -31.30
C LEU A 27 -3.27 9.47 -30.96
N VAL A 28 -3.30 8.21 -31.42
CA VAL A 28 -4.37 7.25 -31.11
C VAL A 28 -4.26 6.80 -29.66
N SER A 29 -3.06 6.52 -29.15
CA SER A 29 -2.81 6.21 -27.74
C SER A 29 -3.23 7.35 -26.81
N ASN A 30 -3.08 8.61 -27.24
CA ASN A 30 -3.42 9.78 -26.43
C ASN A 30 -4.93 10.14 -26.47
N ARG A 31 -5.73 9.46 -27.31
CA ARG A 31 -7.15 9.77 -27.53
C ARG A 31 -8.14 8.92 -26.73
N SER A 32 -7.69 7.99 -25.90
CA SER A 32 -8.58 7.07 -25.19
C SER A 32 -8.38 7.11 -23.68
N ASN A 33 -8.82 8.18 -23.01
CA ASN A 33 -8.91 8.17 -21.54
C ASN A 33 -10.11 8.92 -20.93
N ASP A 34 -11.15 9.25 -21.70
CA ASP A 34 -12.47 9.44 -21.12
C ASP A 34 -13.13 8.06 -20.95
N LYS A 35 -12.56 7.25 -20.05
CA LYS A 35 -13.27 6.07 -19.57
C LYS A 35 -14.37 6.59 -18.65
N GLU A 36 -15.64 6.36 -19.03
CA GLU A 36 -16.72 6.34 -18.06
C GLU A 36 -16.26 5.49 -16.88
N ARG A 37 -16.05 6.12 -15.72
CA ARG A 37 -15.59 5.44 -14.52
C ARG A 37 -16.73 4.56 -14.01
N GLY A 38 -16.87 3.38 -14.59
CA GLY A 38 -17.72 2.33 -14.06
C GLY A 38 -17.12 1.83 -12.75
N TYR A 39 -17.76 2.15 -11.63
CA TYR A 39 -17.51 1.49 -10.35
C TYR A 39 -18.58 0.41 -10.19
N ASP A 40 -18.16 -0.85 -10.22
CA ASP A 40 -19.01 -1.98 -9.93
C ASP A 40 -18.41 -2.76 -8.76
N SER A 41 -19.25 -3.11 -7.79
CA SER A 41 -18.86 -3.84 -6.60
C SER A 41 -19.86 -4.96 -6.37
N SER A 42 -19.36 -6.20 -6.31
CA SER A 42 -20.13 -7.35 -5.90
C SER A 42 -19.53 -7.94 -4.63
N SER A 43 -20.39 -8.32 -3.68
CA SER A 43 -19.95 -9.11 -2.52
C SER A 43 -20.12 -10.58 -2.80
N VAL A 44 -19.04 -11.34 -2.58
CA VAL A 44 -19.03 -12.81 -2.72
C VAL A 44 -19.53 -13.49 -1.45
N MET A 45 -19.26 -12.91 -0.28
CA MET A 45 -19.62 -13.47 1.02
C MET A 45 -19.67 -12.37 2.07
N ASN A 46 -20.78 -12.26 2.79
CA ASN A 46 -20.95 -11.35 3.91
C ASN A 46 -21.29 -12.14 5.17
N ARG A 47 -20.54 -11.93 6.25
CA ARG A 47 -20.81 -12.55 7.56
C ARG A 47 -20.44 -11.59 8.68
N ILE A 48 -21.35 -11.40 9.61
CA ILE A 48 -21.08 -10.75 10.89
C ILE A 48 -20.39 -11.77 11.80
N THR A 49 -19.27 -11.39 12.40
CA THR A 49 -18.52 -12.23 13.34
C THR A 49 -18.38 -11.50 14.66
N TYR A 50 -18.64 -12.19 15.77
CA TYR A 50 -18.41 -11.65 17.11
C TYR A 50 -16.91 -11.64 17.42
N MET A 51 -16.41 -10.53 17.96
CA MET A 51 -15.01 -10.35 18.33
C MET A 51 -14.91 -10.09 19.83
N GLN A 52 -13.94 -10.75 20.47
CA GLN A 52 -13.65 -10.58 21.88
C GLN A 52 -12.24 -10.03 22.03
N GLU A 53 -12.06 -8.77 21.65
CA GLU A 53 -10.79 -8.08 21.72
C GLU A 53 -10.90 -6.87 22.64
N LEU A 54 -9.94 -6.72 23.54
CA LEU A 54 -9.80 -5.54 24.38
C LEU A 54 -8.64 -4.71 23.82
N ALA A 55 -8.98 -3.71 23.00
CA ALA A 55 -8.01 -2.76 22.46
C ALA A 55 -7.64 -1.73 23.52
N LEU A 56 -6.35 -1.57 23.78
CA LEU A 56 -5.84 -0.82 24.93
C LEU A 56 -4.98 0.36 24.50
N VAL A 57 -4.16 0.17 23.48
CA VAL A 57 -3.23 1.19 22.99
C VAL A 57 -3.43 1.39 21.50
N ARG A 58 -3.42 2.66 21.10
CA ARG A 58 -3.42 3.08 19.70
C ARG A 58 -2.18 3.90 19.42
N TYR A 59 -1.29 3.35 18.60
CA TYR A 59 -0.13 4.04 18.07
C TYR A 59 -0.52 4.70 16.75
N ASN A 60 -0.57 6.03 16.71
CA ASN A 60 -0.84 6.77 15.47
C ASN A 60 0.48 7.16 14.82
N TYR A 61 0.55 7.06 13.49
CA TYR A 61 1.79 7.33 12.76
C TYR A 61 1.51 7.98 11.40
N THR A 62 2.55 8.61 10.85
CA THR A 62 2.60 9.08 9.47
C THR A 62 3.72 8.31 8.78
N GLY A 63 3.36 7.54 7.75
CA GLY A 63 4.30 6.71 6.98
C GLY A 63 4.60 7.31 5.61
N VAL A 64 5.70 6.85 5.01
CA VAL A 64 6.12 7.20 3.65
C VAL A 64 6.53 5.93 2.94
N ILE A 65 5.85 5.61 1.85
CA ILE A 65 6.20 4.47 1.01
C ILE A 65 6.98 4.99 -0.19
N SER A 66 8.25 4.58 -0.30
CA SER A 66 9.09 4.78 -1.47
C SER A 66 9.27 3.44 -2.17
N TYR A 67 8.66 3.28 -3.34
CA TYR A 67 8.77 2.08 -4.16
C TYR A 67 9.51 2.39 -5.45
N ARG A 68 10.43 1.50 -5.84
CA ARG A 68 11.13 1.55 -7.13
C ARG A 68 11.44 0.13 -7.59
N ASP A 69 11.17 -0.13 -8.86
CA ASP A 69 11.45 -1.40 -9.53
C ASP A 69 11.82 -1.16 -11.00
N TYR A 70 12.48 -2.13 -11.62
CA TYR A 70 12.94 -2.06 -13.01
C TYR A 70 12.79 -3.43 -13.68
N ARG A 71 12.59 -3.44 -15.00
CA ARG A 71 12.45 -4.69 -15.74
C ARG A 71 13.81 -5.36 -15.90
N LYS A 72 13.88 -6.67 -15.59
CA LYS A 72 15.07 -7.50 -15.81
C LYS A 72 14.88 -8.41 -17.02
N PHE A 73 15.92 -8.54 -17.83
CA PHE A 73 16.01 -9.54 -18.90
C PHE A 73 17.40 -10.20 -18.83
N PHE A 74 17.44 -11.53 -18.65
CA PHE A 74 18.68 -12.29 -18.38
C PHE A 74 19.57 -11.65 -17.27
N ASN A 75 18.95 -11.22 -16.16
CA ASN A 75 19.60 -10.52 -15.04
C ASN A 75 20.23 -9.15 -15.37
N ILE A 76 20.01 -8.61 -16.56
CA ILE A 76 20.43 -7.26 -16.95
C ILE A 76 19.24 -6.31 -16.82
N ASN A 77 19.48 -5.12 -16.28
CA ASN A 77 18.47 -4.07 -16.14
C ASN A 77 18.18 -3.47 -17.52
N VAL A 78 16.91 -3.44 -17.90
CA VAL A 78 16.51 -2.83 -19.17
C VAL A 78 16.38 -1.32 -18.96
N PRO A 79 17.13 -0.47 -19.69
CA PRO A 79 17.04 0.98 -19.55
C PRO A 79 15.63 1.47 -19.90
N LEU A 80 15.22 2.61 -19.33
CA LEU A 80 13.90 3.22 -19.56
C LEU A 80 12.69 2.38 -19.08
N THR A 81 12.92 1.39 -18.20
CA THR A 81 11.87 0.55 -17.61
C THR A 81 11.65 0.79 -16.12
N ASP A 82 12.23 1.86 -15.59
CA ASP A 82 12.04 2.23 -14.19
C ASP A 82 10.56 2.54 -13.94
N LYS A 83 10.02 1.91 -12.89
CA LYS A 83 8.74 2.28 -12.30
C LYS A 83 8.94 2.62 -10.83
N TYR A 84 8.27 3.65 -10.36
CA TYR A 84 8.38 4.09 -8.98
C TYR A 84 7.14 4.85 -8.54
N PHE A 85 6.91 4.89 -7.23
CA PHE A 85 5.98 5.83 -6.62
C PHE A 85 6.48 6.23 -5.22
N LEU A 86 6.11 7.45 -4.82
CA LEU A 86 6.34 8.00 -3.50
C LEU A 86 5.02 8.51 -2.96
N ILE A 87 4.56 7.91 -1.87
CA ILE A 87 3.33 8.33 -1.20
C ILE A 87 3.57 8.57 0.27
N LYS A 88 2.85 9.54 0.83
CA LYS A 88 2.76 9.80 2.27
C LYS A 88 1.34 9.47 2.71
N TYR A 89 1.20 8.97 3.93
CA TYR A 89 -0.10 8.61 4.47
C TYR A 89 -0.08 8.61 5.99
N ASN A 90 -1.26 8.65 6.61
CA ASN A 90 -1.44 8.44 8.04
C ASN A 90 -1.98 7.04 8.31
N GLY A 91 -1.64 6.47 9.45
CA GLY A 91 -2.09 5.16 9.87
C GLY A 91 -2.14 5.02 11.38
N TYR A 92 -2.57 3.85 11.81
CA TYR A 92 -2.50 3.49 13.22
C TYR A 92 -2.33 1.99 13.43
N ILE A 93 -1.74 1.64 14.56
CA ILE A 93 -1.62 0.27 15.06
C ILE A 93 -2.40 0.18 16.36
N LYS A 94 -3.26 -0.84 16.47
CA LYS A 94 -3.94 -1.18 17.72
C LYS A 94 -3.22 -2.35 18.38
N ALA A 95 -2.88 -2.19 19.64
CA ALA A 95 -2.43 -3.28 20.49
C ALA A 95 -3.41 -3.49 21.65
N GLY A 96 -3.53 -4.73 22.09
CA GLY A 96 -4.44 -5.09 23.15
C GLY A 96 -4.40 -6.58 23.45
N VAL A 97 -5.38 -7.06 24.20
CA VAL A 97 -5.45 -8.46 24.63
C VAL A 97 -6.64 -9.15 24.00
N ASP A 98 -6.46 -10.45 23.77
CA ASP A 98 -7.55 -11.33 23.36
C ASP A 98 -8.41 -11.62 24.60
N PHE A 99 -9.57 -10.99 24.65
CA PHE A 99 -10.46 -11.03 25.80
C PHE A 99 -11.03 -12.44 26.02
N SER A 100 -11.19 -13.24 24.96
CA SER A 100 -11.65 -14.63 25.06
C SER A 100 -10.72 -15.52 25.89
N ARG A 101 -9.46 -15.10 26.08
CA ARG A 101 -8.42 -15.85 26.81
C ARG A 101 -8.21 -15.33 28.24
N ILE A 102 -8.97 -14.33 28.68
CA ILE A 102 -8.93 -13.88 30.08
C ILE A 102 -9.64 -14.90 30.97
N LYS A 103 -9.02 -15.24 32.10
CA LYS A 103 -9.61 -16.15 33.09
C LYS A 103 -9.85 -15.40 34.38
N VAL A 104 -11.03 -15.58 34.95
CA VAL A 104 -11.43 -14.97 36.21
C VAL A 104 -11.72 -16.09 37.20
N ASN A 105 -10.97 -16.12 38.30
CA ASN A 105 -11.10 -17.10 39.37
C ASN A 105 -11.47 -16.35 40.67
N VAL A 106 -12.64 -16.62 41.22
CA VAL A 106 -13.05 -16.08 42.52
C VAL A 106 -12.37 -16.92 43.60
N ILE A 107 -11.50 -16.30 44.40
CA ILE A 107 -10.75 -16.98 45.46
C ILE A 107 -11.52 -16.91 46.78
N SER A 108 -12.17 -15.78 47.04
CA SER A 108 -12.97 -15.55 48.25
C SER A 108 -14.15 -14.61 47.93
N PRO A 109 -15.08 -14.36 48.88
CA PRO A 109 -16.14 -13.38 48.69
C PRO A 109 -15.66 -11.96 48.37
N THR A 110 -14.40 -11.64 48.69
CA THR A 110 -13.80 -10.31 48.49
C THR A 110 -12.65 -10.31 47.49
N ASP A 111 -12.10 -11.47 47.15
CA ASP A 111 -10.89 -11.58 46.33
C ASP A 111 -11.14 -12.33 45.02
N VAL A 112 -10.76 -11.68 43.92
CA VAL A 112 -10.83 -12.24 42.57
C VAL A 112 -9.45 -12.20 41.93
N HIS A 113 -9.02 -13.32 41.35
CA HIS A 113 -7.80 -13.40 40.55
C HIS A 113 -8.13 -13.40 39.06
N VAL A 114 -7.57 -12.43 38.34
CA VAL A 114 -7.74 -12.31 36.89
C VAL A 114 -6.42 -12.61 36.20
N SER A 115 -6.40 -13.65 35.37
CA SER A 115 -5.26 -13.98 34.51
C SER A 115 -5.49 -13.43 33.11
N ILE A 116 -4.57 -12.59 32.64
CA ILE A 116 -4.67 -11.88 31.35
C ILE A 116 -3.57 -12.39 30.42
N PRO A 117 -3.85 -12.70 29.15
CA PRO A 117 -2.82 -13.08 28.20
C PRO A 117 -1.91 -11.89 27.85
N LYS A 118 -0.70 -12.17 27.35
CA LYS A 118 0.18 -11.13 26.83
C LYS A 118 -0.51 -10.34 25.70
N PRO A 119 -0.32 -9.00 25.62
CA PRO A 119 -0.83 -8.22 24.52
C PRO A 119 -0.28 -8.65 23.16
N LYS A 120 -1.07 -8.41 22.11
CA LYS A 120 -0.72 -8.62 20.70
C LYS A 120 -1.15 -7.41 19.87
N ILE A 121 -0.61 -7.27 18.67
CA ILE A 121 -1.20 -6.37 17.67
C ILE A 121 -2.56 -6.93 17.27
N LEU A 122 -3.59 -6.12 17.38
CA LEU A 122 -4.96 -6.43 16.98
C LEU A 122 -5.22 -5.96 15.55
N ASP A 123 -4.65 -4.80 15.17
CA ASP A 123 -4.92 -4.19 13.88
C ASP A 123 -3.75 -3.32 13.42
N THR A 124 -3.58 -3.20 12.10
CA THR A 124 -2.57 -2.35 11.46
C THR A 124 -3.18 -1.73 10.22
N VAL A 125 -3.44 -0.43 10.30
CA VAL A 125 -4.29 0.30 9.37
C VAL A 125 -3.52 1.41 8.69
N VAL A 126 -3.68 1.47 7.38
CA VAL A 126 -3.32 2.59 6.52
C VAL A 126 -4.62 3.34 6.23
N ASN A 127 -4.68 4.64 6.46
CA ASN A 127 -5.87 5.43 6.14
C ASN A 127 -5.80 5.87 4.67
N GLU A 128 -6.60 5.22 3.82
CA GLU A 128 -6.63 5.45 2.38
C GLU A 128 -7.00 6.89 2.03
N ASN A 129 -7.85 7.54 2.84
CA ASN A 129 -8.27 8.94 2.62
C ASN A 129 -7.14 9.95 2.89
N SER A 130 -6.05 9.54 3.52
CA SER A 130 -4.90 10.41 3.84
C SER A 130 -3.72 10.24 2.88
N ILE A 131 -3.87 9.41 1.85
CA ILE A 131 -2.81 9.14 0.89
C ILE A 131 -2.58 10.39 0.03
N GLU A 132 -1.36 10.91 0.09
CA GLU A 132 -0.85 11.97 -0.77
C GLU A 132 0.19 11.35 -1.72
N VAL A 133 -0.02 11.47 -3.03
CA VAL A 133 0.93 11.01 -4.05
C VAL A 133 1.92 12.14 -4.36
N PHE A 134 3.19 11.95 -3.98
CA PHE A 134 4.24 12.94 -4.19
C PHE A 134 4.95 12.78 -5.53
N ASN A 135 5.11 11.54 -5.99
CA ASN A 135 5.78 11.24 -7.24
C ASN A 135 5.32 9.87 -7.75
N GLU A 136 5.14 9.72 -9.05
CA GLU A 136 4.85 8.44 -9.69
C GLU A 136 5.39 8.40 -11.12
N SER A 137 5.73 7.20 -11.59
CA SER A 137 6.20 7.00 -12.96
C SER A 137 5.04 6.65 -13.90
N GLU A 138 4.95 7.34 -15.04
CA GLU A 138 4.04 6.98 -16.14
C GLU A 138 4.76 6.13 -17.21
N ASN A 139 5.27 4.96 -16.82
CA ASN A 139 6.07 4.12 -17.72
C ASN A 139 5.20 3.20 -18.60
N ALA A 140 5.24 3.39 -19.93
CA ALA A 140 4.50 2.57 -20.89
C ALA A 140 5.04 1.13 -21.05
N PHE A 141 6.32 0.89 -20.79
CA PHE A 141 6.98 -0.41 -20.94
C PHE A 141 6.98 -1.26 -19.68
N ASN A 142 6.81 -0.62 -18.52
CA ASN A 142 6.71 -1.25 -17.20
C ASN A 142 5.72 -0.47 -16.31
N PRO A 143 4.41 -0.51 -16.61
CA PRO A 143 3.43 0.24 -15.84
C PRO A 143 3.33 -0.28 -14.39
N ILE A 144 3.00 0.63 -13.47
CA ILE A 144 2.68 0.27 -12.08
C ILE A 144 1.45 -0.63 -12.08
N LYS A 145 1.53 -1.72 -11.32
CA LYS A 145 0.45 -2.69 -11.15
C LYS A 145 -0.09 -2.60 -9.73
N ILE A 146 -1.35 -2.99 -9.54
CA ILE A 146 -1.95 -3.10 -8.20
C ILE A 146 -1.17 -4.05 -7.28
N THR A 147 -0.47 -5.04 -7.85
CA THR A 147 0.42 -5.94 -7.11
C THR A 147 1.64 -5.23 -6.53
N ASP A 148 2.18 -4.21 -7.21
CA ASP A 148 3.29 -3.40 -6.71
C ASP A 148 2.85 -2.62 -5.46
N TYR A 149 1.65 -2.05 -5.52
CA TYR A 149 1.05 -1.33 -4.40
C TYR A 149 0.78 -2.28 -3.21
N LYS A 150 0.21 -3.46 -3.46
CA LYS A 150 0.01 -4.50 -2.43
C LYS A 150 1.33 -4.88 -1.76
N GLU A 151 2.38 -5.12 -2.54
CA GLU A 151 3.69 -5.51 -2.03
C GLU A 151 4.32 -4.43 -1.15
N ALA A 152 4.24 -3.18 -1.60
CA ALA A 152 4.72 -2.04 -0.84
C ALA A 152 3.94 -1.85 0.48
N LEU A 153 2.61 -1.95 0.44
CA LEU A 153 1.77 -1.88 1.64
C LEU A 153 2.07 -2.99 2.65
N VAL A 154 2.27 -4.24 2.21
CA VAL A 154 2.58 -5.35 3.11
C VAL A 154 3.90 -5.10 3.84
N ARG A 155 4.95 -4.72 3.11
CA ARG A 155 6.24 -4.38 3.72
C ARG A 155 6.13 -3.21 4.69
N GLU A 156 5.41 -2.17 4.30
CA GLU A 156 5.24 -0.98 5.12
C GLU A 156 4.54 -1.30 6.45
N LYS A 157 3.51 -2.16 6.43
CA LYS A 157 2.86 -2.62 7.66
C LYS A 157 3.85 -3.32 8.60
N GLU A 158 4.76 -4.13 8.08
CA GLU A 158 5.80 -4.77 8.90
C GLU A 158 6.79 -3.77 9.49
N VAL A 159 7.18 -2.73 8.74
CA VAL A 159 8.04 -1.64 9.24
C VAL A 159 7.33 -0.93 10.39
N MET A 160 6.09 -0.50 10.20
CA MET A 160 5.33 0.22 11.23
C MET A 160 5.09 -0.61 12.48
N ILE A 161 4.87 -1.94 12.35
CA ILE A 161 4.76 -2.85 13.51
C ILE A 161 6.07 -2.92 14.29
N ARG A 162 7.22 -2.98 13.60
CA ARG A 162 8.53 -2.95 14.28
C ARG A 162 8.74 -1.63 15.00
N ASP A 163 8.49 -0.50 14.35
CA ASP A 163 8.65 0.82 14.96
C ASP A 163 7.76 0.97 16.21
N ALA A 164 6.50 0.53 16.14
CA ALA A 164 5.60 0.54 17.30
C ALA A 164 6.08 -0.40 18.42
N THR A 165 6.63 -1.57 18.05
CA THR A 165 7.21 -2.51 19.01
C THR A 165 8.41 -1.90 19.74
N ASP A 166 9.30 -1.24 19.00
CA ASP A 166 10.49 -0.57 19.53
C ASP A 166 10.12 0.63 20.42
N GLN A 167 8.98 1.28 20.15
CA GLN A 167 8.40 2.32 21.01
C GLN A 167 7.62 1.76 22.22
N GLY A 168 7.66 0.45 22.46
CA GLY A 168 7.12 -0.17 23.67
C GLY A 168 5.60 -0.36 23.65
N ILE A 169 4.97 -0.49 22.47
CA ILE A 169 3.50 -0.63 22.38
C ILE A 169 2.94 -1.80 23.22
N TYR A 170 3.69 -2.90 23.38
CA TYR A 170 3.29 -4.04 24.21
C TYR A 170 3.39 -3.78 25.71
N GLU A 171 4.39 -3.02 26.15
CA GLU A 171 4.55 -2.61 27.55
C GLU A 171 3.42 -1.66 27.93
N GLN A 172 3.19 -0.63 27.12
CA GLN A 172 2.08 0.30 27.30
C GLN A 172 0.72 -0.43 27.30
N ALA A 173 0.53 -1.42 26.43
CA ALA A 173 -0.69 -2.23 26.42
C ALA A 173 -0.81 -3.11 27.67
N THR A 174 0.29 -3.59 28.23
CA THR A 174 0.29 -4.36 29.48
C THR A 174 -0.11 -3.49 30.66
N ASP A 175 0.45 -2.29 30.76
CA ASP A 175 0.15 -1.37 31.85
C ASP A 175 -1.27 -0.82 31.77
N GLN A 176 -1.72 -0.51 30.55
CA GLN A 176 -3.10 -0.12 30.33
C GLN A 176 -4.08 -1.26 30.64
N ALA A 177 -3.75 -2.52 30.33
CA ALA A 177 -4.56 -3.69 30.70
C ALA A 177 -4.75 -3.79 32.22
N LYS A 178 -3.64 -3.66 32.97
CA LYS A 178 -3.67 -3.69 34.43
C LYS A 178 -4.55 -2.58 34.96
N LEU A 179 -4.30 -1.33 34.52
CA LEU A 179 -5.05 -0.16 34.95
C LEU A 179 -6.56 -0.34 34.73
N THR A 180 -6.97 -0.68 33.51
CA THR A 180 -8.38 -0.84 33.13
C THR A 180 -9.10 -1.96 33.87
N LEU A 181 -8.40 -2.99 34.34
CA LEU A 181 -9.00 -4.12 35.05
C LEU A 181 -8.95 -3.96 36.58
N THR A 182 -8.19 -3.00 37.09
CA THR A 182 -8.09 -2.71 38.54
C THR A 182 -8.75 -1.40 38.98
N SER A 183 -9.09 -0.51 38.04
CA SER A 183 -9.81 0.75 38.29
C SER A 183 -11.31 0.52 38.41
#